data_AF-A0A7S1QKD5-F1
#
_entry.id   AF-A0A7S1QKD5-F1
#
_cell.length_a   1.000
_cell.length_b   1.000
_cell.length_c   1.000
_cell.angle_alpha   90.00
_cell.angle_beta   90.00
_cell.angle_gamma   90.00
#
_symmetry.space_group_name_H-M   'P 1'
#
loop_
_entity.id
_entity.type
_entity.pdbx_description
1 polymer ?
#
loop_
_entity_poly.entity_id
_entity_poly.type
_entity_poly.pdbx_seq_one_letter_code
_entity_poly.pdbx_strand_id
1 'polypeptide(L)'
;HANGIRCPILPGIMPVQSRAQFRHWFDKPGCEDLKRRVDAANRHDDAEVKRIGVEFTTALLKQLFRGGVRGAYIFTMNMETVVTSIIGACGLGKRAPKEMPWRQSADQSRSERERQRPIYWSGRPTSYMARTLGPTDDFPNGRYGDSMSPAFGENTT
;
A
#
# COMPACT_ATOMS: atom_id res chain seq x y z
N HIS A 1 3.73 21.61 -19.73
CA HIS A 1 3.10 20.58 -20.58
C HIS A 1 2.43 21.25 -21.77
N ALA A 2 2.53 20.67 -22.97
CA ALA A 2 2.03 21.24 -24.23
C ALA A 2 0.52 21.61 -24.21
N ASN A 3 -0.27 20.98 -23.32
CA ASN A 3 -1.72 21.19 -23.19
C ASN A 3 -2.12 22.01 -21.93
N GLY A 4 -1.18 22.65 -21.24
CA GLY A 4 -1.50 23.50 -20.07
C GLY A 4 -1.87 22.76 -18.75
N ILE A 5 -1.87 21.42 -18.73
CA ILE A 5 -2.15 20.62 -17.53
C ILE A 5 -1.03 20.79 -16.50
N ARG A 6 -1.38 21.13 -15.25
CA ARG A 6 -0.44 21.39 -14.15
C ARG A 6 -0.52 20.41 -12.97
N CYS A 7 -1.56 19.58 -12.90
CA CYS A 7 -1.67 18.56 -11.85
C CYS A 7 -0.68 17.39 -12.09
N PRO A 8 -0.23 16.70 -11.04
CA PRO A 8 0.59 15.49 -11.18
C PRO A 8 -0.21 14.37 -11.86
N ILE A 9 0.42 13.65 -12.80
CA ILE A 9 -0.16 12.47 -13.46
C ILE A 9 0.60 11.24 -12.95
N LEU A 10 -0.13 10.29 -12.36
CA LEU A 10 0.42 9.04 -11.85
C LEU A 10 0.10 7.90 -12.84
N PRO A 11 1.10 7.15 -13.35
CA PRO A 11 0.83 5.99 -14.18
C PRO A 11 0.22 4.84 -13.35
N GLY A 12 -0.85 4.26 -13.87
CA GLY A 12 -1.42 3.01 -13.38
C GLY A 12 -0.68 1.82 -14.00
N ILE A 13 -0.22 0.89 -13.16
CA ILE A 13 0.61 -0.26 -13.54
C ILE A 13 -0.06 -1.53 -13.04
N MET A 14 -0.38 -2.44 -13.96
CA MET A 14 -0.91 -3.76 -13.64
C MET A 14 0.15 -4.81 -13.94
N PRO A 15 0.68 -5.52 -12.93
CA PRO A 15 1.61 -6.62 -13.17
C PRO A 15 0.92 -7.82 -13.80
N VAL A 16 1.61 -8.52 -14.70
CA VAL A 16 1.13 -9.80 -15.23
C VAL A 16 1.31 -10.90 -14.20
N GLN A 17 0.26 -11.69 -13.98
CA GLN A 17 0.23 -12.74 -12.95
C GLN A 17 -0.14 -14.12 -13.51
N SER A 18 -0.74 -14.18 -14.70
CA SER A 18 -1.08 -15.44 -15.39
C SER A 18 -1.28 -15.22 -16.89
N ARG A 19 -1.24 -16.30 -17.68
CA ARG A 19 -1.53 -16.24 -19.12
C ARG A 19 -2.96 -15.81 -19.40
N ALA A 20 -3.92 -16.28 -18.60
CA ALA A 20 -5.32 -15.91 -18.75
C ALA A 20 -5.53 -14.40 -18.56
N GLN A 21 -4.92 -13.82 -17.51
CA GLN A 21 -4.92 -12.38 -17.29
C GLN A 21 -4.24 -11.63 -18.44
N PHE A 22 -3.09 -12.13 -18.91
CA PHE A 22 -2.39 -11.57 -20.06
C PHE A 22 -3.29 -11.48 -21.29
N ARG A 23 -3.93 -12.60 -21.66
CA ARG A 23 -4.82 -12.67 -22.83
C ARG A 23 -6.03 -11.75 -22.73
N HIS A 24 -6.60 -11.61 -21.54
CA HIS A 24 -7.77 -10.76 -21.34
C HIS A 24 -7.45 -9.26 -21.37
N TRP A 25 -6.33 -8.85 -20.75
CA TRP A 25 -6.04 -7.44 -20.52
C TRP A 25 -4.97 -6.84 -21.44
N PHE A 26 -3.97 -7.62 -21.83
CA PHE A 26 -2.73 -7.15 -22.44
C PHE A 26 -2.51 -7.65 -23.88
N ASP A 27 -3.34 -8.56 -24.39
CA ASP A 27 -3.27 -9.02 -25.79
C ASP A 27 -3.87 -7.98 -26.75
N LYS A 28 -3.24 -6.80 -26.77
CA LYS A 28 -3.63 -5.59 -27.50
C LYS A 28 -2.37 -4.90 -28.06
N PRO A 29 -2.49 -4.05 -29.08
CA PRO A 29 -1.36 -3.29 -29.61
C PRO A 29 -0.62 -2.50 -28.53
N GLY A 30 0.72 -2.47 -28.61
CA GLY A 30 1.61 -1.79 -27.67
C GLY A 30 2.17 -2.66 -26.55
N CYS A 31 1.82 -3.95 -26.49
CA CYS A 31 2.31 -4.92 -25.51
C CYS A 31 3.13 -6.07 -26.15
N GLU A 32 3.66 -5.88 -27.37
CA GLU A 32 4.26 -6.94 -28.18
C GLU A 32 5.47 -7.60 -27.51
N ASP A 33 6.30 -6.81 -26.80
CA ASP A 33 7.45 -7.38 -26.09
C ASP A 33 7.02 -8.30 -24.94
N LEU A 34 6.05 -7.86 -24.15
CA LEU A 34 5.51 -8.65 -23.05
C LEU A 34 4.79 -9.90 -23.58
N LYS A 35 4.06 -9.75 -24.71
CA LYS A 35 3.43 -10.87 -25.41
C LYS A 35 4.44 -11.94 -25.78
N ARG A 36 5.53 -11.57 -26.45
CA ARG A 36 6.59 -12.52 -26.83
C ARG A 36 7.14 -13.28 -25.63
N ARG A 37 7.38 -12.60 -24.50
CA ARG A 37 7.91 -13.25 -23.29
C ARG A 37 6.90 -14.24 -22.69
N VAL A 38 5.63 -13.84 -22.58
CA VAL A 38 4.58 -14.71 -22.02
C VAL A 38 4.30 -15.92 -22.91
N ASP A 39 4.31 -15.73 -24.24
CA ASP A 39 4.09 -16.81 -25.22
C ASP A 39 5.29 -17.78 -25.28
N ALA A 40 6.52 -17.32 -24.98
CA ALA A 40 7.71 -18.15 -24.91
C ALA A 40 7.82 -18.98 -23.62
N ALA A 41 7.14 -18.58 -22.55
CA ALA A 41 7.14 -19.31 -21.28
C ALA A 41 6.50 -20.69 -21.41
N ASN A 42 6.95 -21.67 -20.63
CA ASN A 42 6.43 -23.03 -20.62
C ASN A 42 4.95 -23.06 -20.24
N ARG A 43 4.09 -23.59 -21.13
CA ARG A 43 2.62 -23.60 -20.99
C ARG A 43 2.11 -24.19 -19.68
N HIS A 44 2.87 -25.07 -19.03
CA HIS A 44 2.49 -25.73 -17.79
C HIS A 44 3.13 -25.10 -16.54
N ASP A 45 3.95 -24.06 -16.71
CA ASP A 45 4.57 -23.32 -15.61
C ASP A 45 3.95 -21.92 -15.50
N ASP A 46 3.02 -21.75 -14.55
CA ASP A 46 2.44 -20.45 -14.21
C ASP A 46 3.36 -19.60 -13.33
N ALA A 47 4.32 -20.22 -12.63
CA ALA A 47 5.30 -19.49 -11.84
C ALA A 47 6.29 -18.75 -12.74
N GLU A 48 6.65 -19.30 -13.88
CA GLU A 48 7.44 -18.62 -14.91
C GLU A 48 6.75 -17.34 -15.42
N VAL A 49 5.45 -17.40 -15.71
CA VAL A 49 4.69 -16.22 -16.17
C VAL A 49 4.65 -15.13 -15.10
N LYS A 50 4.51 -15.51 -13.81
CA LYS A 50 4.63 -14.56 -12.70
C LYS A 50 6.01 -13.94 -12.62
N ARG A 51 7.08 -14.71 -12.78
CA ARG A 51 8.46 -14.19 -12.79
C ARG A 51 8.66 -13.18 -13.92
N ILE A 52 8.22 -13.52 -15.13
CA ILE A 52 8.26 -12.62 -16.29
C ILE A 52 7.49 -11.32 -16.00
N GLY A 53 6.29 -11.43 -15.40
CA GLY A 53 5.49 -10.28 -15.00
C GLY A 53 6.21 -9.38 -14.00
N VAL A 54 6.78 -9.96 -12.95
CA VAL A 54 7.57 -9.24 -11.92
C VAL A 54 8.76 -8.53 -12.56
N GLU A 55 9.55 -9.23 -13.37
CA GLU A 55 10.75 -8.69 -14.02
C GLU A 55 10.40 -7.54 -14.97
N PHE A 56 9.40 -7.74 -15.83
CA PHE A 56 8.95 -6.73 -16.78
C PHE A 56 8.41 -5.50 -16.07
N THR A 57 7.53 -5.67 -15.07
CA THR A 57 6.98 -4.55 -14.30
C THR A 57 8.05 -3.80 -13.52
N THR A 58 9.03 -4.51 -12.95
CA THR A 58 10.17 -3.90 -12.26
C THR A 58 10.99 -3.02 -13.21
N ALA A 59 11.32 -3.54 -14.40
CA ALA A 59 12.05 -2.79 -15.42
C ALA A 59 11.28 -1.54 -15.87
N LEU A 60 9.97 -1.68 -16.11
CA LEU A 60 9.08 -0.58 -16.48
C LEU A 60 9.05 0.51 -15.40
N LEU A 61 8.84 0.13 -14.13
CA LEU A 61 8.83 1.10 -13.02
C LEU A 61 10.16 1.83 -12.89
N LYS A 62 11.29 1.12 -12.97
CA LYS A 62 12.63 1.74 -12.96
C LYS A 62 12.82 2.73 -14.11
N GLN A 63 12.28 2.43 -15.29
CA GLN A 63 12.30 3.37 -16.41
C GLN A 63 11.43 4.61 -16.16
N LEU A 64 10.22 4.43 -15.64
CA LEU A 64 9.30 5.52 -15.32
C LEU A 64 9.87 6.46 -14.25
N PHE A 65 10.47 5.92 -13.19
CA PHE A 65 11.12 6.71 -12.16
C PHE A 65 12.34 7.48 -12.69
N ARG A 66 13.17 6.86 -13.55
CA ARG A 66 14.24 7.57 -14.26
C ARG A 66 13.71 8.70 -15.15
N GLY A 67 12.51 8.54 -15.69
CA GLY A 67 11.80 9.58 -16.45
C GLY A 67 11.17 10.70 -15.62
N GLY A 68 11.35 10.70 -14.29
CA GLY A 68 10.89 11.79 -13.41
C GLY A 68 9.45 11.66 -12.91
N VAL A 69 8.82 10.48 -13.07
CA VAL A 69 7.52 10.21 -12.47
C VAL A 69 7.62 10.24 -10.94
N ARG A 70 6.70 10.94 -10.26
CA ARG A 70 6.71 11.13 -8.80
C ARG A 70 6.23 9.91 -8.00
N GLY A 71 5.49 9.01 -8.62
CA GLY A 71 4.90 7.82 -7.99
C GLY A 71 4.15 6.99 -9.03
N ALA A 72 3.82 5.74 -8.70
CA ALA A 72 3.04 4.86 -9.57
C ALA A 72 1.92 4.21 -8.76
N TYR A 73 0.78 3.97 -9.42
CA TYR A 73 -0.35 3.27 -8.83
C TYR A 73 -0.34 1.80 -9.30
N ILE A 74 -0.16 0.85 -8.37
CA ILE A 74 -0.04 -0.57 -8.71
C ILE A 74 -1.38 -1.27 -8.45
N PHE A 75 -1.95 -1.90 -9.48
CA PHE A 75 -3.11 -2.77 -9.34
C PHE A 75 -2.67 -4.12 -8.76
N THR A 76 -2.98 -4.35 -7.48
CA THR A 76 -2.49 -5.53 -6.75
C THR A 76 -3.25 -6.82 -7.08
N MET A 77 -4.51 -6.71 -7.51
CA MET A 77 -5.40 -7.85 -7.78
C MET A 77 -5.50 -8.84 -6.60
N ASN A 78 -5.45 -8.34 -5.35
CA ASN A 78 -5.39 -9.14 -4.12
C ASN A 78 -4.24 -10.16 -4.07
N MET A 79 -3.15 -9.93 -4.82
CA MET A 79 -1.99 -10.81 -4.87
C MET A 79 -0.76 -10.12 -4.29
N GLU A 80 -0.51 -10.36 -3.01
CA GLU A 80 0.57 -9.68 -2.26
C GLU A 80 1.98 -10.02 -2.79
N THR A 81 2.22 -11.30 -3.11
CA THR A 81 3.57 -11.83 -3.39
C THR A 81 4.23 -11.20 -4.62
N VAL A 82 3.45 -10.96 -5.69
CA VAL A 82 3.93 -10.31 -6.92
C VAL A 82 4.27 -8.85 -6.63
N VAL A 83 3.40 -8.14 -5.92
CA VAL A 83 3.57 -6.71 -5.65
C VAL A 83 4.74 -6.46 -4.69
N THR A 84 4.84 -7.24 -3.62
CA THR A 84 5.97 -7.16 -2.67
C THR A 84 7.30 -7.46 -3.35
N SER A 85 7.35 -8.44 -4.26
CA SER A 85 8.54 -8.74 -5.06
C SER A 85 8.96 -7.55 -5.93
N ILE A 86 8.01 -6.90 -6.61
CA ILE A 86 8.26 -5.71 -7.44
C ILE A 86 8.74 -4.52 -6.59
N ILE A 87 8.06 -4.24 -5.47
CA ILE A 87 8.42 -3.16 -4.54
C ILE A 87 9.85 -3.37 -4.04
N GLY A 88 10.18 -4.59 -3.59
CA GLY A 88 11.51 -4.95 -3.13
C GLY A 88 12.58 -4.81 -4.23
N ALA A 89 12.32 -5.30 -5.44
CA ALA A 89 13.24 -5.22 -6.57
C ALA A 89 13.48 -3.77 -7.06
N CYS A 90 12.53 -2.87 -6.83
CA CYS A 90 12.67 -1.43 -7.05
C CYS A 90 13.35 -0.69 -5.88
N GLY A 91 13.63 -1.36 -4.76
CA GLY A 91 14.17 -0.73 -3.55
C GLY A 91 13.17 0.20 -2.85
N LEU A 92 11.88 0.02 -3.12
CA LEU A 92 10.78 0.79 -2.55
C LEU A 92 10.27 0.10 -1.27
N GLY A 93 9.39 0.79 -0.52
CA GLY A 93 8.72 0.18 0.63
C GLY A 93 9.55 0.10 1.91
N LYS A 94 10.63 0.91 2.03
CA LYS A 94 11.32 1.07 3.30
C LYS A 94 10.34 1.58 4.35
N ARG A 95 10.17 0.80 5.42
CA ARG A 95 9.29 1.18 6.52
C ARG A 95 9.94 2.35 7.26
N ALA A 96 9.21 3.47 7.37
CA ALA A 96 9.64 4.57 8.22
C ALA A 96 9.80 4.07 9.67
N PRO A 97 10.75 4.65 10.43
CA PRO A 97 10.86 4.35 11.85
C PRO A 97 9.51 4.66 12.53
N LYS A 98 9.14 3.83 13.51
CA LYS A 98 7.94 4.09 14.30
C LYS A 98 8.22 5.28 15.21
N GLU A 99 7.45 6.35 15.09
CA GLU A 99 7.54 7.51 16.00
C GLU A 99 7.06 7.16 17.41
N MET A 100 6.07 6.27 17.50
CA MET A 100 5.45 5.82 18.74
C MET A 100 5.56 4.28 18.87
N PRO A 101 5.55 3.72 20.09
CA PRO A 101 5.61 2.28 20.28
C PRO A 101 4.35 1.55 19.76
N TRP A 102 3.26 2.29 19.52
CA TRP A 102 2.03 1.82 18.87
C TRP A 102 1.86 2.40 17.46
N ARG A 103 0.99 1.78 16.66
CA ARG A 103 0.56 2.33 15.36
C ARG A 103 -0.38 3.53 15.61
N GLN A 104 0.02 4.71 15.13
CA GLN A 104 -0.81 5.92 15.15
C GLN A 104 -2.04 5.78 14.24
N SER A 105 -3.09 6.54 14.55
CA SER A 105 -4.30 6.63 13.73
C SER A 105 -3.99 7.17 12.33
N ALA A 106 -4.79 6.79 11.34
CA ALA A 106 -4.76 7.42 10.02
C ALA A 106 -5.47 8.78 10.01
N ASP A 107 -6.31 9.07 11.02
CA ASP A 107 -6.86 10.40 11.25
C ASP A 107 -5.75 11.33 11.74
N GLN A 108 -5.48 12.37 10.95
CA GLN A 108 -4.42 13.34 11.22
C GLN A 108 -4.64 14.04 12.56
N SER A 109 -5.86 14.49 12.85
CA SER A 109 -6.20 15.23 14.07
C SER A 109 -5.92 14.43 15.33
N ARG A 110 -6.20 13.11 15.27
CA ARG A 110 -5.91 12.19 16.34
C ARG A 110 -4.43 11.88 16.44
N SER A 111 -3.79 11.58 15.31
CA SER A 111 -2.36 11.25 15.27
C SER A 111 -1.48 12.37 15.83
N GLU A 112 -1.92 13.63 15.72
CA GLU A 112 -1.25 14.82 16.23
C GLU A 112 -1.47 15.08 17.73
N ARG A 113 -2.59 14.62 18.30
CA ARG A 113 -2.93 14.85 19.72
C ARG A 113 -2.59 13.66 20.60
N GLU A 114 -2.76 12.45 20.09
CA GLU A 114 -2.59 11.21 20.83
C GLU A 114 -1.10 10.93 21.05
N ARG A 115 -0.63 11.23 22.26
CA ARG A 115 0.77 11.02 22.67
C ARG A 115 0.95 9.91 23.69
N GLN A 116 -0.14 9.39 24.25
CA GLN A 116 -0.12 8.33 25.26
C GLN A 116 -1.21 7.30 24.98
N ARG A 117 -0.93 6.03 25.30
CA ARG A 117 -1.92 4.95 25.30
C ARG A 117 -1.73 4.06 26.53
N PRO A 118 -2.81 3.57 27.15
CA PRO A 118 -2.68 2.67 28.28
C PRO A 118 -2.10 1.32 27.84
N ILE A 119 -1.14 0.81 28.62
CA ILE A 119 -0.33 -0.35 28.24
C ILE A 119 -1.15 -1.63 28.06
N TYR A 120 -2.27 -1.78 28.78
CA TYR A 120 -3.11 -2.98 28.73
C TYR A 120 -3.87 -3.15 27.40
N TRP A 121 -3.90 -2.13 26.54
CA TRP A 121 -4.38 -2.23 25.15
C TRP A 121 -3.27 -2.43 24.10
N SER A 122 -2.01 -2.56 24.51
CA SER A 122 -0.89 -2.79 23.59
C SER A 122 -1.10 -4.00 22.66
N GLY A 123 -1.68 -5.08 23.19
CA GLY A 123 -2.04 -6.28 22.41
C GLY A 123 -3.43 -6.23 21.74
N ARG A 124 -4.22 -5.18 21.97
CA ARG A 124 -5.60 -5.05 21.45
C ARG A 124 -5.86 -3.64 20.89
N PRO A 125 -5.07 -3.16 19.90
CA PRO A 125 -5.17 -1.80 19.39
C PRO A 125 -6.54 -1.49 18.78
N THR A 126 -7.17 -2.44 18.11
CA THR A 126 -8.51 -2.26 17.51
C THR A 126 -9.57 -2.00 18.59
N SER A 127 -9.52 -2.70 19.73
CA SER A 127 -10.47 -2.48 20.82
C SER A 127 -10.29 -1.10 21.44
N TYR A 128 -9.05 -0.64 21.62
CA TYR A 128 -8.79 0.70 22.10
C TYR A 128 -9.33 1.77 21.15
N MET A 129 -9.11 1.60 19.84
CA MET A 129 -9.68 2.50 18.84
C MET A 129 -11.20 2.51 18.91
N ALA A 130 -11.87 1.35 18.96
CA ALA A 130 -13.33 1.28 19.05
C ALA A 130 -13.91 1.99 20.28
N ARG A 131 -13.21 1.95 21.43
CA ARG A 131 -13.65 2.59 22.69
C ARG A 131 -13.37 4.08 22.78
N THR A 132 -12.53 4.61 21.90
CA THR A 132 -12.09 6.01 21.90
C THR A 132 -12.52 6.77 20.64
N LEU A 133 -12.89 6.07 19.56
CA LEU A 133 -13.59 6.64 18.41
C LEU A 133 -15.03 6.98 18.81
N GLY A 134 -15.23 8.20 19.29
CA GLY A 134 -16.54 8.81 19.51
C GLY A 134 -16.66 10.16 18.78
N PRO A 135 -17.83 10.84 18.85
CA PRO A 135 -18.06 12.14 18.21
C PRO A 135 -17.06 13.23 18.62
N THR A 136 -16.51 13.12 19.83
CA THR A 136 -15.53 14.04 20.42
C THR A 136 -14.10 13.51 20.37
N ASP A 137 -13.89 12.29 19.84
CA ASP A 137 -12.60 11.55 19.84
C ASP A 137 -11.86 11.71 21.17
N ASP A 138 -12.42 11.05 22.18
CA ASP A 138 -12.06 11.20 23.58
C ASP A 138 -10.99 10.16 23.96
N PHE A 139 -9.75 10.64 24.14
CA PHE A 139 -8.62 9.85 24.59
C PHE A 139 -7.71 10.68 25.50
N PRO A 140 -6.93 10.05 26.41
CA PRO A 140 -6.10 10.76 27.36
C PRO A 140 -5.04 11.60 26.63
N ASN A 141 -5.13 12.93 26.78
CA ASN A 141 -4.15 13.88 26.26
C ASN A 141 -3.36 14.44 27.46
N GLY A 142 -2.02 14.40 27.40
CA GLY A 142 -1.18 14.84 28.51
C GLY A 142 -0.75 13.71 29.44
N ARG A 143 -0.67 13.93 30.76
CA ARG A 143 -0.23 12.93 31.74
C ARG A 143 -1.38 12.00 32.12
N TYR A 144 -1.16 10.70 31.95
CA TYR A 144 -2.11 9.68 32.42
C TYR A 144 -2.42 9.84 33.92
N GLY A 145 -3.72 9.91 34.26
CA GLY A 145 -4.19 10.11 35.64
C GLY A 145 -4.78 11.50 35.94
N ASP A 146 -4.85 12.39 34.94
CA ASP A 146 -5.68 13.59 35.05
C ASP A 146 -7.16 13.18 35.19
N SER A 147 -7.83 13.65 36.25
CA SER A 147 -9.24 13.39 36.54
C SER A 147 -10.18 13.89 35.44
N MET A 148 -9.71 14.78 34.58
CA MET A 148 -10.44 15.28 33.41
C MET A 148 -10.34 14.34 32.20
N SER A 149 -9.61 13.22 32.31
CA SER A 149 -9.53 12.24 31.22
C SER A 149 -10.91 11.60 31.00
N PRO A 150 -11.42 11.58 29.76
CA PRO A 150 -12.74 11.02 29.48
C PRO A 150 -12.79 9.52 29.76
N ALA A 151 -13.98 9.04 30.13
CA ALA A 151 -14.21 7.62 30.34
C ALA A 151 -14.19 6.86 29.01
N PHE A 152 -13.63 5.64 29.02
CA PHE A 152 -13.61 4.80 27.83
C PHE A 152 -15.00 4.22 27.56
N GLY A 153 -15.43 4.22 26.29
CA GLY A 153 -16.69 3.59 25.87
C GLY A 153 -16.72 2.09 26.12
N GLU A 154 -17.93 1.52 26.16
CA GLU A 154 -18.13 0.08 26.21
C GLU A 154 -17.73 -0.59 24.88
N ASN A 155 -17.26 -1.84 24.96
CA ASN A 155 -17.02 -2.61 23.75
C ASN A 155 -18.35 -3.18 23.26
N THR A 156 -18.95 -2.55 22.26
CA THR A 156 -19.98 -3.18 21.43
C THR A 156 -19.27 -3.99 20.34
N THR A 157 -19.17 -5.30 20.55
CA THR A 157 -18.69 -6.25 19.51
C THR A 157 -19.89 -6.90 18.86
#